data_AF-A0A7X7TLV4-F1
#
_entry.id   AF-A0A7X7TLV4-F1
#
_cell.length_a   1.000
_cell.length_b   1.000
_cell.length_c   1.000
_cell.angle_alpha   90.00
_cell.angle_beta   90.00
_cell.angle_gamma   90.00
#
_symmetry.space_group_name_H-M   'P 1'
#
loop_
_entity.id
_entity.type
_entity.pdbx_description
1 polymer ?
#
loop_
_entity_poly.entity_id
_entity_poly.type
_entity_poly.pdbx_seq_one_letter_code
_entity_poly.pdbx_strand_id
1 'polypeptide(L)'
;FPKKLALHLSHLILSHHGQKEWGAVEEPHTLEAVALHYADLLSARVNQVSQLIKSHSGSEQWTNYDRHLGRSIYVPEVIKRGLKREKSS
;
A
#
# COMPACT_ATOMS: atom_id res chain seq x y z
N PHE A 1 10.58 -17.98 24.93
CA PHE A 1 10.75 -16.61 24.40
C PHE A 1 10.62 -15.60 25.54
N PRO A 2 11.41 -14.51 25.59
CA PRO A 2 11.33 -13.52 26.68
C PRO A 2 9.95 -12.84 26.75
N LYS A 3 9.35 -12.74 27.94
CA LYS A 3 7.96 -12.25 28.11
C LYS A 3 7.75 -10.81 27.61
N LYS A 4 8.67 -9.88 27.93
CA LYS A 4 8.57 -8.47 27.51
C LYS A 4 8.63 -8.33 25.99
N LEU A 5 9.53 -9.07 25.35
CA LEU A 5 9.65 -9.06 23.89
C LEU A 5 8.43 -9.66 23.21
N ALA A 6 7.91 -10.77 23.75
CA ALA A 6 6.66 -11.36 23.26
C ALA A 6 5.50 -10.35 23.30
N LEU A 7 5.32 -9.65 24.43
CA LEU A 7 4.27 -8.65 24.57
C LEU A 7 4.41 -7.50 23.57
N HIS A 8 5.63 -6.98 23.39
CA HIS A 8 5.88 -5.91 22.43
C HIS A 8 5.60 -6.35 20.98
N LEU A 9 6.05 -7.54 20.58
CA LEU A 9 5.75 -8.11 19.26
C LEU A 9 4.25 -8.35 19.07
N SER A 10 3.55 -8.86 20.09
CA SER A 10 2.10 -9.03 20.03
C SER A 10 1.39 -7.71 19.81
N HIS A 11 1.81 -6.63 20.49
CA HIS A 11 1.25 -5.30 20.23
C HIS A 11 1.46 -4.89 18.76
N LEU A 12 2.68 -5.00 18.23
CA LEU A 12 2.98 -4.64 16.83
C LEU A 12 2.03 -5.35 15.86
N ILE A 13 1.84 -6.66 16.04
CA ILE A 13 0.96 -7.46 15.18
C ILE A 13 -0.51 -7.04 15.34
N LEU A 14 -0.97 -6.80 16.57
CA LEU A 14 -2.38 -6.48 16.81
C LEU A 14 -2.77 -5.06 16.36
N SER A 15 -1.80 -4.14 16.30
CA SER A 15 -2.06 -2.73 16.00
C SER A 15 -1.64 -2.27 14.61
N HIS A 16 -0.95 -3.08 13.80
CA HIS A 16 -0.36 -2.62 12.53
C HIS A 16 -1.38 -2.05 11.51
N HIS A 17 -2.66 -2.37 11.62
CA HIS A 17 -3.70 -1.75 10.79
C HIS A 17 -4.06 -0.31 11.21
N GLY A 18 -3.55 0.18 12.34
CA GLY A 18 -3.61 1.58 12.77
C GLY A 18 -4.91 1.97 13.46
N GLN A 19 -6.05 1.75 12.79
CA GLN A 19 -7.37 2.14 13.29
C GLN A 19 -8.29 0.94 13.41
N LYS A 20 -9.23 0.97 14.37
CA LYS A 20 -10.19 -0.12 14.57
C LYS A 20 -11.08 -0.30 13.34
N GLU A 21 -11.44 0.80 12.68
CA GLU A 21 -12.19 0.84 11.43
C GLU A 21 -11.44 0.18 10.26
N TRP A 22 -10.11 0.09 10.35
CA TRP A 22 -9.25 -0.56 9.36
C TRP A 22 -8.84 -1.98 9.77
N GLY A 23 -9.43 -2.52 10.84
CA GLY A 23 -9.21 -3.89 11.30
C GLY A 23 -8.16 -4.04 12.39
N ALA A 24 -7.67 -2.95 12.99
CA ALA A 24 -6.77 -3.05 14.13
C ALA A 24 -7.53 -3.53 15.37
N VAL A 25 -6.94 -4.45 16.15
CA VAL A 25 -7.51 -4.88 17.43
C VAL A 25 -7.33 -3.76 18.48
N GLU A 26 -6.22 -3.03 18.39
CA GLU A 26 -5.87 -1.88 19.22
C GLU A 26 -5.10 -0.85 18.40
N GLU A 27 -5.07 0.41 18.83
CA GLU A 27 -4.29 1.45 18.14
C GLU A 27 -2.77 1.30 18.41
N PRO A 28 -1.89 1.81 17.53
CA PRO A 28 -0.45 1.81 17.76
C PRO A 28 -0.04 2.71 18.94
N HIS A 29 0.47 2.13 20.04
CA HIS A 29 0.92 2.88 21.23
C HIS A 29 2.45 2.89 21.44
N THR A 30 3.22 2.42 20.46
CA THR A 30 4.70 2.54 20.47
C THR A 30 5.23 3.15 19.19
N LEU A 31 6.45 3.70 19.24
CA LEU A 31 7.13 4.27 18.07
C LEU A 31 7.21 3.25 16.92
N GLU A 32 7.61 2.03 17.25
CA GLU A 32 7.74 0.91 16.32
C GLU A 32 6.39 0.51 15.73
N ALA A 33 5.32 0.52 16.53
CA ALA A 33 3.97 0.20 16.08
C ALA A 33 3.44 1.25 15.10
N VAL A 34 3.66 2.53 15.39
CA VAL A 34 3.27 3.64 14.52
C VAL A 34 4.04 3.57 13.20
N ALA A 35 5.35 3.33 13.26
CA ALA A 35 6.18 3.18 12.07
C ALA A 35 5.76 1.97 11.22
N LEU A 36 5.47 0.83 11.86
CA LEU A 36 5.00 -0.38 11.19
C LEU A 36 3.67 -0.14 10.48
N HIS A 37 2.73 0.55 11.13
CA HIS A 37 1.44 0.89 10.53
C HIS A 37 1.60 1.70 9.24
N TYR A 38 2.41 2.76 9.26
CA TYR A 38 2.62 3.58 8.07
C TYR A 38 3.38 2.83 6.97
N ALA A 39 4.32 1.96 7.33
CA ALA A 39 5.01 1.11 6.36
C ALA A 39 4.03 0.14 5.67
N ASP A 40 3.15 -0.52 6.43
CA ASP A 40 2.12 -1.42 5.90
C ASP A 40 1.16 -0.67 4.98
N LEU A 41 0.59 0.44 5.45
CA LEU A 41 -0.32 1.28 4.68
C LEU A 41 0.31 1.79 3.37
N LEU A 42 1.55 2.26 3.44
CA LEU A 42 2.29 2.72 2.26
C LEU A 42 2.47 1.58 1.25
N SER A 43 2.88 0.40 1.72
CA SER A 43 3.08 -0.77 0.86
C SER A 43 1.80 -1.16 0.12
N ALA A 44 0.66 -1.17 0.82
CA ALA A 44 -0.63 -1.48 0.24
C ALA A 44 -1.04 -0.45 -0.82
N ARG A 45 -0.87 0.86 -0.51
CA ARG A 45 -1.20 1.95 -1.45
C ARG A 45 -0.31 1.94 -2.69
N VAL A 46 1.00 1.74 -2.52
CA VAL A 46 1.95 1.63 -3.64
C VAL A 46 1.61 0.43 -4.52
N ASN A 47 1.31 -0.72 -3.93
CA ASN A 47 0.90 -1.89 -4.69
C ASN A 47 -0.41 -1.63 -5.47
N GLN A 48 -1.40 -1.02 -4.83
CA GLN A 48 -2.67 -0.66 -5.48
C GLN A 48 -2.45 0.24 -6.71
N VAL A 49 -1.66 1.30 -6.58
CA VAL A 49 -1.32 2.20 -7.68
C VAL A 49 -0.54 1.46 -8.78
N SER A 50 0.42 0.61 -8.40
CA SER A 50 1.21 -0.19 -9.34
C SER A 50 0.33 -1.12 -10.18
N GLN A 51 -0.63 -1.81 -9.55
CA GLN A 51 -1.58 -2.67 -10.27
C GLN A 51 -2.50 -1.89 -11.20
N LEU A 52 -2.98 -0.72 -10.76
CA LEU A 52 -3.81 0.16 -11.60
C LEU A 52 -3.05 0.65 -12.83
N ILE A 53 -1.76 1.00 -12.67
CA ILE A 53 -0.91 1.40 -13.80
C ILE A 53 -0.67 0.24 -14.76
N LYS A 54 -0.46 -0.98 -14.25
CA LYS A 54 -0.23 -2.19 -15.08
C LYS A 54 -1.46 -2.61 -15.86
N SER A 55 -2.65 -2.44 -15.28
CA SER A 55 -3.92 -2.75 -15.94
C SER A 55 -4.37 -1.69 -16.94
N HIS A 56 -3.78 -0.49 -16.89
CA HIS A 56 -4.05 0.57 -17.85
C HIS A 56 -3.53 0.20 -19.26
N SER A 57 -4.46 0.04 -20.20
CA SER A 57 -4.18 -0.32 -21.60
C SER A 57 -4.43 0.82 -22.59
N GLY A 58 -4.90 1.98 -22.11
CA GLY A 58 -5.26 3.12 -22.94
C GLY A 58 -4.05 3.92 -23.48
N SER A 59 -4.28 4.62 -24.59
CA SER A 59 -3.33 5.62 -25.12
C SER A 59 -3.28 6.89 -24.25
N GLU A 60 -4.28 7.14 -23.41
CA GLU A 60 -4.39 8.29 -22.53
C GLU A 60 -3.43 8.25 -21.34
N GLN A 61 -2.93 9.39 -20.87
CA GLN A 61 -1.99 9.45 -19.74
C GLN A 61 -2.65 9.28 -18.38
N TRP A 62 -3.97 9.30 -18.29
CA TRP A 62 -4.69 9.10 -17.03
C TRP A 62 -5.34 7.74 -17.01
N THR A 63 -5.30 7.07 -15.87
CA THR A 63 -6.11 5.86 -15.64
C THR A 63 -7.58 6.23 -15.52
N ASN A 64 -8.46 5.23 -15.69
CA ASN A 64 -9.82 5.34 -15.19
C ASN A 64 -9.83 5.69 -13.68
N TYR A 65 -10.90 6.35 -13.25
CA TYR A 65 -11.07 6.74 -11.85
C TYR A 65 -11.13 5.49 -10.96
N ASP A 66 -10.24 5.40 -9.98
CA ASP A 66 -10.27 4.34 -8.99
C ASP A 66 -11.06 4.80 -7.75
N ARG A 67 -12.14 4.07 -7.44
CA ARG A 67 -13.04 4.41 -6.32
C ARG A 67 -12.38 4.28 -4.95
N HIS A 68 -11.41 3.39 -4.80
CA HIS A 68 -10.75 3.11 -3.52
C HIS A 68 -9.62 4.11 -3.22
N LEU A 69 -9.02 4.70 -4.27
CA LEU A 69 -8.05 5.80 -4.19
C LEU A 69 -8.71 7.18 -4.26
N GLY A 70 -9.97 7.23 -4.71
CA GLY A 70 -10.74 8.47 -4.89
C GLY A 70 -10.16 9.38 -5.97
N ARG A 71 -9.41 8.84 -6.94
CA ARG A 71 -8.70 9.62 -7.96
C ARG A 71 -8.34 8.77 -9.17
N SER A 72 -8.07 9.44 -10.28
CA SER A 72 -7.30 8.89 -11.40
C SER A 72 -5.81 9.09 -11.15
N ILE A 73 -4.99 8.19 -11.70
CA ILE A 73 -3.53 8.28 -11.62
C ILE A 73 -2.97 8.71 -12.96
N TYR A 74 -2.06 9.68 -12.95
CA TYR A 74 -1.28 10.04 -14.12
C TYR A 74 -0.16 9.02 -14.33
N VAL A 75 -0.05 8.51 -15.55
CA VAL A 75 0.94 7.53 -16.00
C VAL A 75 1.86 8.22 -17.00
N PRO A 76 3.07 8.64 -16.59
CA PRO A 76 4.02 9.27 -17.50
C PRO A 76 4.42 8.37 -18.67
N GLU A 77 4.72 8.98 -19.82
CA GLU A 77 5.19 8.28 -21.03
C GLU A 77 6.38 7.33 -20.77
N VAL A 78 7.32 7.70 -19.90
CA VAL A 78 8.46 6.85 -19.56
C VAL A 78 8.01 5.50 -18.96
N ILE A 79 6.99 5.51 -18.12
CA ILE A 79 6.43 4.29 -17.49
C ILE A 79 5.67 3.46 -18.53
N LYS A 80 4.87 4.11 -19.39
CA LYS A 80 4.16 3.43 -20.48
C LYS A 80 5.09 2.68 -21.44
N ARG A 81 6.21 3.31 -21.81
CA ARG A 81 7.21 2.70 -22.69
C ARG A 81 7.84 1.47 -22.03
N GLY A 82 8.11 1.51 -20.72
CA GLY A 82 8.58 0.37 -19.93
C GLY A 82 7.60 -0.81 -19.98
N LEU A 83 6.32 -0.55 -19.70
CA LEU A 83 5.26 -1.58 -19.70
C LEU A 83 5.07 -2.26 -21.08
N LYS A 84 5.22 -1.52 -22.18
CA LYS A 84 5.14 -2.10 -23.53
C LYS A 84 6.30 -3.06 -23.83
N ARG A 85 7.51 -2.77 -23.34
CA ARG A 85 8.69 -3.62 -23.53
C ARG A 85 8.55 -4.95 -22.79
N GLU A 86 8.04 -4.92 -21.55
CA GLU A 86 7.79 -6.14 -20.77
C GLU A 86 6.75 -7.07 -21.42
N LYS A 87 5.75 -6.53 -22.12
CA LYS A 87 4.70 -7.34 -22.79
C LYS A 87 5.12 -7.94 -24.14
N SER A 88 6.26 -7.51 -24.70
CA SER A 88 6.76 -7.99 -26.00
C SER A 88 7.96 -8.96 -25.88
N SER A 89 8.37 -9.30 -24.66
CA SER A 89 9.36 -10.33 -24.34
C SER A 89 8.67 -11.57 -23.80
#